data_AF-A0A8D8FY61-F1
#
_entry.id   AF-A0A8D8FY61-F1
#
_cell.length_a   1.000
_cell.length_b   1.000
_cell.length_c   1.000
_cell.angle_alpha   90.00
_cell.angle_beta   90.00
_cell.angle_gamma   90.00
#
_symmetry.space_group_name_H-M   'P 1'
#
loop_
_entity.id
_entity.type
_entity.pdbx_description
1 polymer ?
#
loop_
_entity_poly.entity_id
_entity_poly.type
_entity_poly.pdbx_seq_one_letter_code
_entity_poly.pdbx_strand_id
1 'polypeptide(L)'
;MLTKEYRICMPLTVEEYKIGQLYMIARHSLEQSDAGNGVEVVENKECEDPEHGKGQYTEKRIHLSSRLPYWIQAFCPKVFYIVERGWNYYPFTITGAYRQKFCSSCSH
;
A
#
# COMPACT_ATOMS: atom_id res chain seq x y z
N MET A 1 9.69 -16.72 -9.01
CA MET A 1 9.61 -15.34 -8.49
C MET A 1 10.23 -14.43 -9.54
N LEU A 2 9.50 -13.43 -10.05
CA LEU A 2 10.04 -12.48 -11.02
C LEU A 2 10.46 -11.21 -10.27
N THR A 3 11.76 -10.92 -10.24
CA THR A 3 12.29 -9.72 -9.57
C THR A 3 12.62 -8.67 -10.63
N LYS A 4 12.18 -7.43 -10.39
CA LYS A 4 12.47 -6.27 -11.24
C LYS A 4 12.90 -5.11 -10.33
N GLU A 5 14.02 -4.48 -10.67
CA GLU A 5 14.53 -3.29 -10.00
C GLU A 5 14.23 -2.07 -10.87
N TYR A 6 13.56 -1.07 -10.31
CA TYR A 6 13.26 0.19 -10.97
C TYR A 6 14.15 1.28 -10.40
N ARG A 7 15.05 1.83 -11.22
CA ARG A 7 15.91 2.95 -10.85
C ARG A 7 15.33 4.24 -11.42
N ILE A 8 14.88 5.13 -10.54
CA ILE A 8 14.28 6.41 -10.91
C ILE A 8 15.24 7.52 -10.50
N CYS A 9 15.88 8.15 -11.48
CA CYS A 9 16.75 9.31 -11.23
C CYS A 9 15.88 10.55 -11.00
N MET A 10 16.08 11.23 -9.87
CA MET A 10 15.36 12.44 -9.51
C MET A 10 16.33 13.62 -9.43
N PRO A 11 15.97 14.82 -9.95
CA PRO A 11 16.79 16.02 -9.86
C PRO A 11 16.60 16.73 -8.50
N LEU A 12 16.68 15.99 -7.40
CA LEU A 12 16.45 16.46 -6.03
C LEU A 12 17.54 15.91 -5.12
N THR A 13 17.89 16.64 -4.06
CA THR A 13 18.77 16.08 -3.01
C THR A 13 18.02 15.06 -2.16
N VAL A 14 18.75 14.28 -1.35
CA VAL A 14 18.15 13.29 -0.45
C VAL A 14 17.29 13.95 0.62
N GLU A 15 17.65 15.15 1.08
CA GLU A 15 16.87 15.91 2.05
C GLU A 15 15.56 16.44 1.43
N GLU A 16 15.63 16.97 0.21
CA GLU A 16 14.45 17.44 -0.53
C GLU A 16 13.49 16.29 -0.83
N TYR A 17 14.03 15.13 -1.21
CA TYR A 17 13.23 13.94 -1.46
C TYR A 17 12.48 13.48 -0.20
N LYS A 18 13.07 13.60 1.00
CA LYS A 18 12.41 13.26 2.26
C LYS A 18 11.12 14.06 2.45
N ILE A 19 11.23 15.38 2.26
CA ILE A 19 10.09 16.30 2.42
C ILE A 19 9.06 16.04 1.33
N GLY A 20 9.52 15.87 0.08
CA GLY A 20 8.67 15.54 -1.06
C GLY A 20 7.90 14.24 -0.85
N GLN A 21 8.54 13.18 -0.39
CA GLN A 21 7.91 11.89 -0.15
C GLN A 21 6.79 11.99 0.90
N LEU A 22 7.04 12.68 2.02
CA LEU A 22 6.04 12.88 3.07
C LEU A 22 4.83 13.68 2.54
N TYR A 23 5.08 14.74 1.79
CA TYR A 23 4.03 15.52 1.14
C TYR A 23 3.22 14.68 0.15
N MET A 24 3.89 13.87 -0.68
CA MET A 24 3.24 12.99 -1.64
C MET A 24 2.38 11.92 -0.96
N ILE A 25 2.85 11.34 0.15
CA ILE A 25 2.07 10.38 0.95
C ILE A 25 0.81 11.05 1.50
N ALA A 26 0.93 12.27 2.04
CA ALA A 26 -0.20 13.02 2.58
C ALA A 26 -1.21 13.38 1.47
N ARG A 27 -0.74 13.92 0.34
CA ARG A 27 -1.58 14.30 -0.79
C ARG A 27 -2.27 13.09 -1.43
N HIS A 28 -1.54 11.99 -1.64
CA HIS A 28 -2.12 10.75 -2.15
C HIS A 28 -3.18 10.19 -1.19
N SER A 29 -2.96 10.29 0.13
CA SER A 29 -3.95 9.85 1.12
C SER A 29 -5.23 10.71 1.05
N LEU A 30 -5.10 12.01 0.81
CA LEU A 30 -6.24 12.92 0.61
C LEU A 30 -7.02 12.58 -0.66
N GLU A 31 -6.33 12.42 -1.80
CA GLU A 31 -6.94 12.06 -3.08
C GLU A 31 -7.68 10.71 -3.03
N GLN A 32 -7.14 9.73 -2.30
CA GLN A 32 -7.81 8.43 -2.12
C GLN A 32 -9.04 8.53 -1.21
N SER A 33 -9.02 9.45 -0.23
CA SER A 33 -10.15 9.67 0.69
C SER A 33 -11.31 10.38 0.00
N ASP A 34 -11.04 11.44 -0.77
CA ASP A 34 -12.07 12.26 -1.41
C ASP A 34 -12.82 11.53 -2.54
N ALA A 35 -12.16 10.58 -3.19
CA ALA A 35 -12.73 9.88 -4.34
C ALA A 35 -13.46 8.56 -3.99
N GLY A 36 -13.78 8.31 -2.71
CA GLY A 36 -14.60 7.15 -2.31
C GLY A 36 -14.01 5.80 -2.74
N ASN A 37 -12.70 5.75 -2.91
CA ASN A 37 -11.98 4.80 -3.76
C ASN A 37 -11.79 3.39 -3.16
N GLY A 38 -12.46 3.08 -2.05
CA GLY A 38 -12.35 1.79 -1.40
C GLY A 38 -10.95 1.51 -0.84
N VAL A 39 -10.25 2.53 -0.34
CA VAL A 39 -9.01 2.34 0.43
C VAL A 39 -9.31 2.60 1.90
N GLU A 40 -9.19 1.58 2.73
CA GLU A 40 -9.40 1.65 4.17
C GLU A 40 -8.04 1.57 4.88
N VAL A 41 -7.71 2.57 5.70
CA VAL A 41 -6.52 2.52 6.56
C VAL A 41 -6.89 1.77 7.83
N VAL A 42 -6.33 0.58 8.03
CA VAL A 42 -6.64 -0.30 9.16
C VAL A 42 -5.77 0.04 10.35
N GLU A 43 -4.48 0.26 10.11
CA GLU A 43 -3.50 0.47 11.17
C GLU A 43 -2.43 1.46 10.71
N ASN A 44 -2.10 2.41 11.58
CA ASN A 44 -0.95 3.30 11.42
C ASN A 44 -0.30 3.44 12.80
N LYS A 45 0.89 2.88 12.96
CA LYS A 45 1.61 2.86 14.24
C LYS A 45 3.09 3.13 14.04
N GLU A 46 3.69 3.76 15.03
CA GLU A 46 5.14 3.85 15.13
C GLU A 46 5.72 2.45 15.36
N CYS A 47 6.82 2.14 14.69
CA CYS A 47 7.52 0.87 14.82
C CYS A 47 9.02 1.12 14.96
N GLU A 48 9.71 0.22 15.65
CA GLU A 48 11.16 0.26 15.78
C GLU A 48 11.72 -1.05 15.22
N ASP A 49 12.69 -0.92 14.33
CA ASP A 49 13.42 -2.04 13.74
C ASP A 49 14.86 -2.07 14.30
N PRO A 50 15.41 -3.25 14.62
CA PRO A 50 16.76 -3.38 15.15
C PRO A 50 17.87 -2.88 14.20
N GLU A 51 17.64 -2.96 12.89
CA GLU A 51 18.63 -2.58 11.87
C GLU A 51 18.36 -1.18 11.31
N HIS A 52 17.10 -0.84 11.09
CA HIS A 52 16.70 0.40 10.40
C HIS A 52 16.21 1.51 11.35
N GLY A 53 16.07 1.21 12.65
CA GLY A 53 15.70 2.18 13.68
C GLY A 53 14.21 2.53 13.68
N LYS A 54 13.89 3.79 14.04
CA LYS A 54 12.50 4.27 14.13
C LYS A 54 11.85 4.40 12.76
N GLY A 55 10.63 3.91 12.63
CA GLY A 55 9.85 4.01 11.41
C GLY A 55 8.34 4.04 11.67
N GLN A 56 7.58 3.97 10.59
CA GLN A 56 6.12 3.86 10.66
C GLN A 56 5.65 2.61 9.93
N TYR A 57 4.77 1.87 10.60
CA TYR A 57 4.04 0.76 10.05
C TYR A 57 2.64 1.22 9.63
N THR A 58 2.23 0.82 8.43
CA THR A 58 0.89 1.09 7.91
C THR A 58 0.29 -0.18 7.29
N GLU A 59 -0.96 -0.47 7.64
CA GLU A 59 -1.77 -1.50 6.99
C GLU A 59 -2.97 -0.84 6.30
N LYS A 60 -3.11 -1.09 5.01
CA LYS A 60 -4.20 -0.56 4.17
C LYS A 60 -4.92 -1.71 3.48
N ARG A 61 -6.25 -1.65 3.42
CA ARG A 61 -7.10 -2.55 2.64
C ARG A 61 -7.60 -1.83 1.41
N ILE A 62 -7.27 -2.36 0.24
CA ILE A 62 -7.63 -1.78 -1.06
C ILE A 62 -8.70 -2.66 -1.69
N HIS A 63 -9.92 -2.16 -1.76
CA HIS A 63 -11.06 -2.79 -2.42
C HIS A 63 -10.97 -2.57 -3.94
N LEU A 64 -10.77 -3.64 -4.69
CA LEU A 64 -10.53 -3.57 -6.14
C LEU A 64 -11.80 -3.76 -6.99
N SER A 65 -12.93 -4.08 -6.37
CA SER A 65 -14.18 -4.42 -7.07
C SER A 65 -14.66 -3.34 -8.04
N SER A 66 -14.38 -2.05 -7.77
CA SER A 66 -14.78 -0.93 -8.63
C SER A 66 -13.71 -0.50 -9.66
N ARG A 67 -12.47 -1.01 -9.55
CA ARG A 67 -11.31 -0.55 -10.37
C ARG A 67 -10.84 -1.56 -11.42
N LEU A 68 -11.36 -2.79 -11.40
CA LEU A 68 -10.97 -3.82 -12.36
C LEU A 68 -11.77 -3.69 -13.67
N PRO A 69 -11.15 -3.97 -14.84
CA PRO A 69 -11.89 -4.13 -16.09
C PRO A 69 -13.05 -5.11 -15.97
N TYR A 70 -14.16 -4.85 -16.67
CA TYR A 70 -15.41 -5.62 -16.56
C TYR A 70 -15.20 -7.14 -16.75
N TRP A 71 -14.35 -7.54 -17.69
CA TRP A 71 -14.05 -8.95 -17.92
C TRP A 71 -13.33 -9.62 -16.74
N ILE A 72 -12.51 -8.89 -15.97
CA ILE A 72 -11.87 -9.42 -14.74
C ILE A 72 -12.87 -9.52 -13.60
N GLN A 73 -13.80 -8.56 -13.49
CA GLN A 73 -14.84 -8.59 -12.47
C GLN A 73 -15.73 -9.83 -12.57
N ALA A 74 -15.98 -10.33 -13.79
CA ALA A 74 -16.79 -11.53 -14.00
C ALA A 74 -16.16 -12.82 -13.43
N PHE A 75 -14.83 -12.89 -13.32
CA PHE A 75 -14.11 -14.04 -12.77
C PHE A 75 -13.70 -13.87 -11.30
N CYS A 76 -13.82 -12.65 -10.76
CA CYS A 76 -13.41 -12.34 -9.40
C CYS A 76 -14.62 -12.27 -8.45
N PRO A 77 -14.53 -12.85 -7.24
CA PRO A 77 -15.56 -12.73 -6.21
C PRO A 77 -15.85 -11.28 -5.85
N LYS A 78 -17.14 -10.96 -5.62
CA LYS A 78 -17.67 -9.59 -5.43
C LYS A 78 -17.01 -8.80 -4.30
N VAL A 79 -16.43 -9.48 -3.30
CA VAL A 79 -15.71 -8.87 -2.17
C VAL A 79 -14.25 -9.29 -2.27
N PHE A 80 -13.47 -8.53 -3.03
CA PHE A 80 -12.03 -8.74 -3.16
C PHE A 80 -11.30 -7.48 -2.70
N TYR A 81 -10.48 -7.63 -1.67
CA TYR A 81 -9.54 -6.61 -1.24
C TYR A 81 -8.11 -7.16 -1.16
N ILE A 82 -7.14 -6.29 -1.36
CA ILE A 82 -5.72 -6.56 -1.14
C ILE A 82 -5.31 -5.88 0.16
N VAL A 83 -4.55 -6.60 0.98
CA VAL A 83 -3.94 -6.04 2.18
C VAL A 83 -2.54 -5.59 1.81
N GLU A 84 -2.29 -4.29 1.88
CA GLU A 84 -0.98 -3.68 1.73
C GLU A 84 -0.41 -3.39 3.11
N ARG A 85 0.78 -3.90 3.38
CA ARG A 85 1.55 -3.61 4.60
C ARG A 85 2.82 -2.88 4.21
N GLY A 86 3.02 -1.70 4.77
CA GLY A 86 4.18 -0.85 4.50
C GLY A 86 4.94 -0.52 5.78
N TRP A 87 6.27 -0.63 5.72
CA TRP A 87 7.20 -0.21 6.76
C TRP A 87 8.10 0.88 6.19
N ASN A 88 8.04 2.07 6.77
CA ASN A 88 8.81 3.22 6.34
C ASN A 88 9.89 3.57 7.39
N TYR A 89 11.14 3.24 7.07
CA TYR A 89 12.34 3.55 7.84
C TYR A 89 13.25 4.48 7.03
N TYR A 90 12.72 5.65 6.63
CA TYR A 90 13.40 6.57 5.70
C TYR A 90 14.93 6.64 5.90
N PRO A 91 15.74 6.41 4.84
CA PRO A 91 15.38 6.34 3.42
C PRO A 91 14.92 4.96 2.94
N PHE A 92 14.88 3.96 3.81
CA PHE A 92 14.48 2.61 3.45
C PHE A 92 12.98 2.41 3.63
N THR A 93 12.31 1.78 2.67
CA THR A 93 10.87 1.50 2.75
C THR A 93 10.60 0.14 2.16
N ILE A 94 9.87 -0.70 2.90
CA ILE A 94 9.44 -2.02 2.46
C ILE A 94 7.92 -2.00 2.38
N THR A 95 7.39 -2.46 1.25
CA THR A 95 5.95 -2.67 1.10
C THR A 95 5.67 -4.09 0.61
N GLY A 96 4.78 -4.79 1.29
CA GLY A 96 4.29 -6.11 0.92
C GLY A 96 2.80 -6.06 0.61
N ALA A 97 2.41 -6.55 -0.57
CA ALA A 97 1.01 -6.72 -0.95
C ALA A 97 0.60 -8.19 -0.80
N TYR A 98 -0.44 -8.44 -0.01
CA TYR A 98 -0.96 -9.76 0.27
C TYR A 98 -2.39 -9.88 -0.26
N ARG A 99 -2.64 -10.90 -1.08
CA ARG A 99 -3.99 -11.25 -1.50
C ARG A 99 -4.76 -11.79 -0.29
N GLN A 100 -6.02 -11.38 -0.13
CA GLN A 100 -6.93 -12.02 0.81
C GLN A 100 -6.95 -13.53 0.54
N LYS A 101 -6.52 -14.34 1.52
CA LYS A 101 -6.77 -15.78 1.48
C LYS A 101 -8.28 -15.94 1.58
N PHE A 102 -8.92 -16.39 0.50
CA PHE A 102 -10.29 -16.87 0.59
C PHE A 102 -10.28 -18.01 1.60
N CYS A 103 -10.85 -17.76 2.78
CA CYS A 103 -11.10 -18.84 3.71
C CYS A 103 -12.22 -19.69 3.09
N SER A 104 -11.86 -20.82 2.51
CA SER A 104 -12.77 -21.79 1.90
C SER A 104 -13.62 -22.54 2.94
N SER A 105 -13.75 -22.03 4.17
CA SER A 105 -14.48 -22.68 5.26
C SER A 105 -15.82 -22.02 5.63
N CYS A 106 -16.26 -20.97 4.94
CA CYS A 106 -17.66 -20.53 4.99
C CYS A 106 -18.40 -21.03 3.73
N SER A 107 -18.52 -22.34 3.65
CA SER A 107 -19.54 -23.02 2.85
C SER A 107 -20.12 -24.07 3.77
N HIS A 108 -21.19 -23.69 4.47
CA HIS A 108 -22.31 -24.49 4.99
C HIS A 108 -23.00 -23.74 6.14
#